data_AF-A0A062UGP2-F1
#
_entry.id   AF-A0A062UGP2-F1
#
_cell.length_a   1.000
_cell.length_b   1.000
_cell.length_c   1.000
_cell.angle_alpha   90.00
_cell.angle_beta   90.00
_cell.angle_gamma   90.00
#
_symmetry.space_group_name_H-M   'P 1'
#
loop_
_entity.id
_entity.type
_entity.pdbx_description
1 polymer ?
#
loop_
_entity_poly.entity_id
_entity_poly.type
_entity_poly.pdbx_seq_one_letter_code
_entity_poly.pdbx_strand_id
1 'polypeptide(L)'
;MARRKPDLQKLVSLKRQKAEQAYLAAQQAHAGAESERERLADGLKAMDHTITDVDSLILSHQQGHARKLIRDIGVQHERVDEEARQVRSARDVLQRAFDSEQRLKKSKE
;
A
#
# COMPACT_ATOMS: atom_id res chain seq x y z
N MET A 1 -37.57 1.62 -27.29
CA MET A 1 -36.09 1.60 -27.20
C MET A 1 -35.67 0.56 -26.16
N ALA A 2 -35.54 -0.72 -26.56
CA ALA A 2 -35.15 -1.79 -25.63
C ALA A 2 -33.69 -1.57 -25.21
N ARG A 3 -33.45 -1.24 -23.93
CA ARG A 3 -32.11 -1.23 -23.32
C ARG A 3 -31.55 -2.65 -23.48
N ARG A 4 -30.75 -2.87 -24.53
CA ARG A 4 -30.04 -4.15 -24.75
C ARG A 4 -29.28 -4.45 -23.47
N LYS A 5 -29.64 -5.54 -22.78
CA LYS A 5 -28.94 -6.00 -21.58
C LYS A 5 -27.44 -6.02 -21.93
N PRO A 6 -26.58 -5.34 -21.16
CA PRO A 6 -25.15 -5.40 -21.42
C PRO A 6 -24.73 -6.87 -21.38
N ASP A 7 -24.05 -7.31 -22.45
CA ASP A 7 -23.53 -8.67 -22.56
C ASP A 7 -22.73 -8.99 -21.30
N LEU A 8 -23.15 -10.01 -20.56
CA LEU A 8 -22.58 -10.39 -19.26
C LEU A 8 -21.05 -10.51 -19.34
N GLN A 9 -20.55 -10.94 -20.50
CA GLN A 9 -19.12 -11.04 -20.77
C GLN A 9 -18.42 -9.67 -20.75
N LYS A 10 -18.98 -8.64 -21.40
CA LYS A 10 -18.45 -7.27 -21.37
C LYS A 10 -18.44 -6.71 -19.96
N LEU A 11 -19.49 -6.96 -19.19
CA LEU A 11 -19.60 -6.48 -17.81
C LEU A 11 -18.56 -7.13 -16.89
N VAL A 12 -18.30 -8.43 -17.04
CA VAL A 12 -17.28 -9.14 -16.26
C VAL A 12 -15.86 -8.71 -16.67
N SER A 13 -15.58 -8.54 -17.96
CA SER A 13 -14.28 -8.02 -18.42
C SER A 13 -13.99 -6.60 -17.91
N LEU A 14 -15.00 -5.72 -17.89
CA LEU A 14 -14.87 -4.38 -17.30
C LEU A 14 -14.61 -4.44 -15.79
N LYS A 15 -15.25 -5.36 -15.06
CA LYS A 15 -14.98 -5.58 -13.64
C LYS A 15 -13.55 -6.05 -13.39
N ARG A 16 -13.03 -6.97 -14.21
CA ARG A 16 -11.62 -7.41 -14.14
C ARG A 16 -10.67 -6.24 -14.37
N GLN A 17 -10.89 -5.47 -15.43
CA GLN A 17 -10.03 -4.32 -15.76
C GLN A 17 -10.02 -3.28 -14.63
N LYS A 18 -11.18 -3.02 -14.00
CA LYS A 18 -11.25 -2.13 -12.84
C LYS A 18 -10.53 -2.69 -11.62
N ALA A 19 -10.64 -3.99 -11.35
CA ALA A 19 -9.92 -4.64 -10.26
C ALA A 19 -8.40 -4.63 -10.49
N GLU A 20 -7.95 -4.79 -11.73
CA GLU A 20 -6.54 -4.72 -12.12
C GLU A 20 -5.97 -3.31 -11.93
N GLN A 21 -6.71 -2.28 -12.33
CA GLN A 21 -6.34 -0.89 -12.05
C GLN A 21 -6.26 -0.60 -10.55
N ALA A 22 -7.22 -1.10 -9.76
CA ALA A 22 -7.21 -0.93 -8.31
C ALA A 22 -6.01 -1.64 -7.65
N TYR A 23 -5.66 -2.84 -8.12
CA TYR A 23 -4.49 -3.57 -7.67
C TYR A 23 -3.18 -2.83 -7.98
N LEU A 24 -3.03 -2.32 -9.21
CA LEU A 24 -1.86 -1.52 -9.60
C LEU A 24 -1.74 -0.23 -8.78
N ALA A 25 -2.85 0.46 -8.53
CA ALA A 25 -2.86 1.65 -7.69
C ALA A 25 -2.43 1.34 -6.24
N ALA A 26 -2.95 0.25 -5.65
CA ALA A 26 -2.54 -0.19 -4.32
C ALA A 26 -1.06 -0.59 -4.28
N GLN A 27 -0.55 -1.26 -5.33
CA GLN A 27 0.86 -1.63 -5.40
C GLN A 27 1.78 -0.40 -5.49
N GLN A 28 1.38 0.62 -6.26
CA GLN A 28 2.12 1.88 -6.34
C GLN A 28 2.09 2.64 -5.00
N ALA A 29 0.94 2.66 -4.31
CA ALA A 29 0.82 3.27 -2.98
C ALA A 29 1.74 2.58 -1.96
N HIS A 30 1.75 1.24 -1.95
CA HIS A 30 2.66 0.45 -1.10
C HIS A 30 4.13 0.75 -1.40
N ALA A 31 4.53 0.73 -2.67
CA ALA A 31 5.91 1.04 -3.06
C ALA A 31 6.32 2.48 -2.67
N GLY A 32 5.38 3.43 -2.77
CA GLY A 32 5.59 4.80 -2.30
C GLY A 32 5.78 4.88 -0.78
N ALA A 33 4.96 4.16 -0.02
CA ALA A 33 5.07 4.10 1.44
C ALA A 33 6.38 3.42 1.90
N GLU A 34 6.83 2.36 1.21
CA GLU A 34 8.12 1.72 1.48
C GLU A 34 9.30 2.66 1.19
N SER A 35 9.27 3.38 0.06
CA SER A 35 10.33 4.34 -0.29
C SER A 35 10.39 5.49 0.71
N GLU A 36 9.24 5.99 1.17
CA GLU A 36 9.20 7.03 2.21
C GLU A 36 9.73 6.50 3.55
N ARG A 37 9.41 5.25 3.92
CA ARG A 37 9.99 4.61 5.11
C ARG A 37 11.51 4.52 5.01
N GLU A 38 12.04 4.13 3.85
CA GLU A 38 13.47 4.02 3.61
C GLU A 38 14.17 5.39 3.69
N ARG A 39 13.59 6.43 3.09
CA ARG A 39 14.08 7.81 3.22
C ARG A 39 14.11 8.29 4.67
N LEU A 40 13.06 8.03 5.44
CA LEU A 40 13.01 8.39 6.86
C LEU A 40 14.05 7.61 7.67
N ALA A 41 14.26 6.33 7.37
CA ALA A 41 15.27 5.51 8.02
C ALA A 41 16.70 5.99 7.70
N ASP A 42 16.97 6.38 6.47
CA ASP A 42 18.28 6.91 6.08
C ASP A 42 18.52 8.31 6.64
N GLY A 43 17.48 9.15 6.73
CA GLY A 43 17.54 10.43 7.43
C GLY A 43 17.87 10.26 8.92
N LEU A 44 17.28 9.27 9.57
CA LEU A 44 17.59 8.91 10.97
C LEU A 44 19.03 8.44 11.15
N LYS A 45 19.56 7.58 10.27
CA LYS A 45 20.96 7.14 10.33
C LYS A 45 21.94 8.31 10.14
N ALA A 46 21.64 9.22 9.22
CA ALA A 46 22.46 10.41 8.99
C ALA A 46 22.48 11.34 10.22
N MET A 47 21.35 11.49 10.91
CA MET A 47 21.26 12.23 12.17
C MET A 47 22.01 11.53 13.31
N ASP A 48 21.92 10.22 13.42
CA ASP A 48 22.64 9.44 14.44
C ASP A 48 24.17 9.57 14.29
N HIS A 49 24.68 9.64 13.05
CA HIS A 49 26.09 9.90 12.77
C HIS A 49 26.57 11.33 13.07
N THR A 50 25.66 12.29 13.26
CA THR A 50 25.99 13.67 13.63
C THR A 50 25.91 13.91 15.14
N ILE A 51 25.22 13.04 15.89
CA ILE A 51 25.13 13.11 17.35
C ILE A 51 26.33 12.39 17.97
N THR A 52 27.53 12.92 17.74
CA THR A 52 28.77 12.42 18.37
C THR A 52 29.10 13.18 19.65
N ASP A 53 28.39 14.28 19.92
CA ASP A 53 28.63 15.15 21.07
C ASP A 53 27.66 14.85 22.23
N VAL A 54 28.20 14.61 23.42
CA VAL A 54 27.45 14.14 24.60
C VAL A 54 26.37 15.15 25.02
N ASP A 55 26.62 16.45 24.81
CA ASP A 55 25.67 17.52 25.09
C ASP A 55 24.45 17.50 24.16
N SER A 56 24.63 17.07 22.91
CA SER A 56 23.53 16.92 21.93
C SER A 56 22.63 15.72 22.26
N LEU A 57 23.23 14.64 22.78
CA LEU A 57 22.51 13.47 23.33
C LEU A 57 21.67 13.87 24.54
N ILE A 58 22.23 14.65 25.48
CA ILE A 58 21.52 15.14 26.67
C ILE A 58 20.36 16.05 26.28
N LEU A 59 20.56 16.97 25.33
CA LEU A 59 19.51 17.87 24.82
C LEU A 59 18.39 17.12 24.09
N SER A 60 18.72 16.15 23.24
CA SER A 60 17.73 15.30 22.55
C SER A 60 16.87 14.49 23.53
N HIS A 61 17.50 13.98 24.59
CA HIS A 61 16.84 13.20 25.63
C HIS A 61 15.96 14.07 26.55
N GLN A 62 16.38 15.32 26.82
CA GLN A 62 15.60 16.31 27.59
C GLN A 62 14.42 16.89 26.79
N GLN A 63 14.57 17.05 25.48
CA GLN A 63 13.56 17.67 24.59
C GLN A 63 12.50 16.68 24.06
N GLY A 64 12.55 15.41 24.46
CA GLY A 64 11.55 14.40 24.04
C GLY A 64 11.59 14.05 22.55
N HIS A 65 12.60 14.52 21.83
CA HIS A 65 12.71 14.39 20.38
C HIS A 65 12.91 12.92 19.96
N ALA A 66 13.73 12.16 20.70
CA ALA A 66 13.90 10.73 20.51
C ALA A 66 12.60 9.93 20.68
N ARG A 67 11.76 10.28 21.67
CA ARG A 67 10.45 9.63 21.88
C ARG A 67 9.48 9.94 20.74
N LYS A 68 9.53 11.15 20.21
CA LYS A 68 8.73 11.55 19.04
C LYS A 68 9.16 10.77 17.80
N LEU A 69 10.47 10.68 17.54
CA LEU A 69 11.01 9.91 16.42
C LEU A 69 10.61 8.43 16.47
N ILE A 70 10.71 7.78 17.65
CA ILE A 70 10.27 6.39 17.82
C ILE A 70 8.77 6.24 17.53
N ARG A 71 7.94 7.17 18.00
CA ARG A 71 6.50 7.16 17.70
C ARG A 71 6.24 7.33 16.21
N ASP A 72 6.91 8.28 15.55
CA ASP A 72 6.73 8.57 14.13
C ASP A 72 7.16 7.37 13.27
N ILE A 73 8.24 6.66 13.64
CA ILE A 73 8.65 5.38 13.03
C ILE A 73 7.56 4.32 13.21
N GLY A 74 7.00 4.19 14.42
CA GLY A 74 5.90 3.25 14.69
C GLY A 74 4.67 3.50 13.81
N VAL A 75 4.26 4.76 13.68
CA VAL A 75 3.14 5.16 12.80
C VAL A 75 3.44 4.84 11.34
N GLN A 76 4.68 5.02 10.89
CA GLN A 76 5.07 4.67 9.52
C GLN A 76 5.08 3.16 9.27
N HIS A 77 5.49 2.34 10.25
CA HIS A 77 5.37 0.88 10.16
C HIS A 77 3.92 0.45 10.05
N GLU A 78 3.03 0.98 10.89
CA GLU A 78 1.59 0.68 10.82
C GLU A 78 1.00 1.07 9.46
N ARG A 79 1.45 2.18 8.88
CA ARG A 79 1.01 2.65 7.57
C ARG A 79 1.44 1.71 6.44
N VAL A 80 2.68 1.22 6.46
CA VAL A 80 3.15 0.22 5.49
C VAL A 80 2.37 -1.10 5.64
N ASP A 81 2.10 -1.54 6.87
CA ASP A 81 1.33 -2.76 7.12
C ASP A 81 -0.14 -2.63 6.68
N GLU A 82 -0.72 -1.44 6.80
CA GLU A 82 -2.07 -1.14 6.30
C GLU A 82 -2.10 -1.13 4.76
N GLU A 83 -1.16 -0.45 4.10
CA GLU A 83 -1.03 -0.49 2.63
C GLU A 83 -0.82 -1.93 2.12
N ALA A 84 -0.02 -2.74 2.82
CA ALA A 84 0.19 -4.14 2.48
C ALA A 84 -1.10 -4.97 2.61
N ARG A 85 -1.95 -4.66 3.59
CA ARG A 85 -3.30 -5.26 3.72
C ARG A 85 -4.20 -4.85 2.57
N GLN A 86 -4.14 -3.59 2.14
CA GLN A 86 -4.92 -3.10 1.00
C GLN A 86 -4.51 -3.78 -0.31
N VAL A 87 -3.22 -3.99 -0.55
CA VAL A 87 -2.71 -4.75 -1.70
C VAL A 87 -3.25 -6.18 -1.69
N ARG A 88 -3.20 -6.87 -0.54
CA ARG A 88 -3.74 -8.23 -0.39
C ARG A 88 -5.24 -8.28 -0.68
N SER A 89 -6.01 -7.34 -0.13
CA SER A 89 -7.45 -7.23 -0.37
C SER A 89 -7.75 -6.98 -1.86
N ALA A 90 -7.02 -6.08 -2.52
CA ALA A 90 -7.17 -5.80 -3.95
C ALA A 90 -6.83 -7.03 -4.81
N ARG A 91 -5.82 -7.81 -4.42
CA ARG A 91 -5.46 -9.09 -5.06
C ARG A 91 -6.60 -10.10 -4.96
N ASP A 92 -7.23 -10.24 -3.80
CA ASP A 92 -8.36 -11.16 -3.62
C ASP A 92 -9.56 -10.77 -4.49
N VAL A 93 -9.83 -9.47 -4.62
CA VAL A 93 -10.88 -8.94 -5.51
C VAL A 93 -10.55 -9.24 -6.97
N LEU A 94 -9.30 -9.04 -7.39
CA LEU A 94 -8.83 -9.38 -8.74
C LEU A 94 -8.99 -10.88 -9.04
N GLN A 95 -8.60 -11.74 -8.09
CA GLN A 95 -8.74 -13.19 -8.23
C GLN A 95 -10.21 -13.59 -8.41
N ARG A 96 -11.11 -13.07 -7.58
CA ARG A 96 -12.56 -13.34 -7.71
C ARG A 96 -13.13 -12.87 -9.05
N ALA A 97 -12.65 -11.73 -9.56
CA ALA A 97 -13.06 -11.23 -10.88
C ALA A 97 -12.58 -12.14 -12.01
N PHE A 98 -11.36 -12.68 -11.90
CA PHE A 98 -10.80 -13.63 -12.86
C PHE A 98 -11.54 -14.97 -12.85
N ASP A 99 -11.80 -15.52 -11.67
CA ASP A 99 -12.55 -16.77 -11.50
C ASP A 99 -13.98 -16.65 -12.07
N SER A 100 -14.61 -15.49 -11.89
CA SER A 100 -15.92 -15.18 -12.46
C SER A 100 -15.89 -15.14 -13.99
N GLU A 101 -14.83 -14.59 -14.59
CA GLU A 101 -14.65 -14.60 -16.05
C GLU A 101 -14.43 -16.01 -16.59
N GLN A 102 -13.61 -16.82 -15.93
CA GLN A 102 -13.36 -18.20 -16.33
C GLN A 102 -14.62 -19.07 -16.26
N ARG A 103 -15.42 -18.94 -15.19
CA ARG A 103 -16.70 -19.66 -15.07
C ARG A 103 -17.69 -19.28 -16.16
N LEU A 104 -17.72 -18.00 -16.56
CA LEU A 104 -18.58 -17.54 -17.65
C LEU A 104 -18.14 -18.12 -19.01
N LYS A 105 -16.83 -18.27 -19.23
CA LYS A 105 -16.29 -18.91 -20.45
C LYS A 105 -16.65 -20.39 -20.52
N LYS A 106 -16.46 -21.14 -19.42
CA LYS A 106 -16.82 -22.58 -19.33
C LYS A 106 -18.31 -22.87 -19.43
N SER A 107 -19.17 -21.92 -19.05
CA SER A 107 -20.63 -22.07 -19.18
C SER A 107 -21.17 -21.80 -20.58
N LYS A 108 -20.34 -21.28 -21.50
CA LYS A 108 -20.70 -21.03 -22.90
C LYS A 108 -20.16 -22.11 -23.86
N GLU A 109 -19.29 -22.99 -23.39
CA GLU A 109 -18.88 -24.25 -24.07
C GLU A 109 -19.95 -25.33 -23.84
#